data_AF-H0GYH3-F1
#
_entry.id   AF-H0GYH3-F1
#
_cell.length_a   1.000
_cell.length_b   1.000
_cell.length_c   1.000
_cell.angle_alpha   90.00
_cell.angle_beta   90.00
_cell.angle_gamma   90.00
#
_symmetry.space_group_name_H-M   'P 1'
#
loop_
_entity.id
_entity.type
_entity.pdbx_description
1 polymer ?
#
loop_
_entity_poly.entity_id
_entity_poly.type
_entity_poly.pdbx_seq_one_letter_code
_entity_poly.pdbx_strand_id
1 'polypeptide(L)'
;MSQLPTDFASLIKRFQFVSVLDSNPQTKVMSLLGTIDNKDAIITAEKTHFLFDETVRRPSQDGRSTPVLYNCENEYSCINGIQELKEITSNDIYYWGLSVIKQNMQSNPTAKLNLIWPATPIHIKKYEQQSFHLVRETPEMYKRIVQPYIEEMCNNGRLKWVNNILYEGAESERVVYKDFSEENKDDGFLILPDMKWDGMNLDSLYLVAIVYRTDIKTIRDLRYSDKKWLINLNNKIRSIIPGCYNYAVHPDELRILVHYQPSYYHFHIHIVNNKASWSR
;
A
#
# COMPACT_ATOMS: atom_id res chain seq x y z
N MET A 1 9.22 -10.96 35.06
CA MET A 1 8.63 -11.55 33.84
C MET A 1 9.22 -10.79 32.66
N SER A 2 10.11 -11.41 31.89
CA SER A 2 10.70 -10.80 30.70
C SER A 2 9.60 -10.58 29.66
N GLN A 3 9.37 -9.34 29.24
CA GLN A 3 8.49 -9.06 28.12
C GLN A 3 9.00 -9.84 26.90
N LEU A 4 8.15 -10.70 26.33
CA LEU A 4 8.50 -11.46 25.13
C LEU A 4 8.81 -10.47 23.99
N PRO A 5 9.78 -10.76 23.11
CA PRO A 5 10.13 -9.89 22.00
C PRO A 5 8.92 -9.60 21.12
N THR A 6 8.66 -8.31 20.88
CA THR A 6 7.57 -7.78 20.04
C THR A 6 8.03 -7.45 18.62
N ASP A 7 9.21 -7.91 18.22
CA ASP A 7 9.68 -7.73 16.85
C ASP A 7 8.89 -8.61 15.88
N PHE A 8 8.82 -8.17 14.63
CA PHE A 8 7.98 -8.79 13.59
C PHE A 8 8.23 -10.29 13.45
N ALA A 9 9.50 -10.70 13.42
CA ALA A 9 9.87 -12.11 13.26
C ALA A 9 9.41 -12.99 14.43
N SER A 10 9.51 -12.50 15.67
CA SER A 10 9.00 -13.20 16.87
C SER A 10 7.48 -13.36 16.82
N LEU A 11 6.75 -12.32 16.45
CA LEU A 11 5.28 -12.37 16.37
C LEU A 11 4.80 -13.38 15.33
N ILE A 12 5.40 -13.39 14.13
CA ILE A 12 5.06 -14.35 13.07
C ILE A 12 5.33 -15.80 13.52
N LYS A 13 6.45 -16.06 14.22
CA LYS A 13 6.77 -17.41 14.72
C LYS A 13 5.79 -17.93 15.78
N ARG A 14 5.11 -17.03 16.49
CA ARG A 14 4.14 -17.38 17.54
C ARG A 14 2.70 -17.49 17.04
N PHE A 15 2.46 -17.20 15.76
CA PHE A 15 1.14 -17.27 15.16
C PHE A 15 0.62 -18.70 15.12
N GLN A 16 -0.53 -18.92 15.75
CA GLN A 16 -1.26 -20.18 15.68
C GLN A 16 -2.44 -20.03 14.73
N PHE A 17 -2.39 -20.76 13.61
CA PHE A 17 -3.43 -20.75 12.59
C PHE A 17 -4.78 -21.22 13.15
N VAL A 18 -5.85 -20.55 12.73
CA VAL A 18 -7.24 -20.91 13.05
C VAL A 18 -8.03 -21.20 11.76
N SER A 19 -8.07 -20.25 10.82
CA SER A 19 -8.81 -20.40 9.56
C SER A 19 -8.25 -19.52 8.45
N VAL A 20 -8.60 -19.83 7.20
CA VAL A 20 -8.38 -18.95 6.06
C VAL A 20 -9.56 -17.98 5.98
N LEU A 21 -9.29 -16.67 5.96
CA LEU A 21 -10.30 -15.63 5.85
C LEU A 21 -10.68 -15.36 4.39
N ASP A 22 -9.67 -15.32 3.51
CA ASP A 22 -9.83 -15.10 2.07
C ASP A 22 -8.64 -15.66 1.30
N SER A 23 -8.88 -16.04 0.04
CA SER A 23 -7.87 -16.53 -0.88
C SER A 23 -8.21 -16.10 -2.30
N ASN A 24 -7.34 -15.27 -2.88
CA ASN A 24 -7.49 -14.77 -4.25
C ASN A 24 -6.34 -15.29 -5.13
N PRO A 25 -6.58 -16.32 -5.96
CA PRO A 25 -5.55 -16.88 -6.85
C PRO A 25 -5.23 -15.97 -8.05
N GLN A 26 -6.05 -14.96 -8.35
CA GLN A 26 -5.77 -14.01 -9.43
C GLN A 26 -4.70 -13.01 -9.00
N THR A 27 -4.82 -12.43 -7.79
CA THR A 27 -3.85 -11.50 -7.19
C THR A 27 -2.71 -12.19 -6.44
N LYS A 28 -2.86 -13.48 -6.11
CA LYS A 28 -1.91 -14.27 -5.31
C LYS A 28 -1.80 -13.73 -3.88
N VAL A 29 -2.95 -13.31 -3.35
CA VAL A 29 -3.13 -12.83 -1.97
C VAL A 29 -3.89 -13.86 -1.15
N MET A 30 -3.49 -14.04 0.10
CA MET A 30 -4.16 -14.90 1.08
C MET A 30 -4.22 -14.22 2.45
N SER A 31 -5.36 -14.31 3.12
CA SER A 31 -5.54 -13.81 4.49
C SER A 31 -5.87 -14.95 5.44
N LEU A 32 -5.19 -14.98 6.58
CA LEU A 32 -5.28 -16.02 7.60
C LEU A 32 -5.69 -15.42 8.93
N LEU A 33 -6.66 -16.04 9.60
CA LEU A 33 -6.97 -15.78 10.99
C LEU A 33 -6.18 -16.74 11.87
N GLY A 34 -5.69 -16.23 12.98
CA GLY A 34 -5.02 -17.01 14.00
C GLY A 34 -4.98 -16.29 15.33
N THR A 35 -4.17 -16.80 16.25
CA THR A 35 -3.94 -16.20 17.56
C THR A 35 -2.45 -16.07 17.89
N ILE A 36 -2.10 -15.02 18.62
CA ILE A 36 -0.78 -14.83 19.24
C ILE A 36 -1.03 -14.40 20.68
N ASP A 37 -0.46 -15.13 21.65
CA ASP A 37 -0.67 -14.91 23.10
C ASP A 37 -2.16 -14.80 23.49
N ASN A 38 -2.98 -15.72 22.97
CA ASN A 38 -4.43 -15.77 23.20
C ASN A 38 -5.21 -14.53 22.72
N LYS A 39 -4.62 -13.71 21.84
CA LYS A 39 -5.29 -12.58 21.17
C LYS A 39 -5.36 -12.83 19.68
N ASP A 40 -6.44 -12.39 19.05
CA ASP A 40 -6.65 -12.55 17.60
C ASP A 40 -5.52 -11.86 16.81
N ALA A 41 -5.11 -12.51 15.72
CA ALA A 41 -4.11 -12.03 14.79
C ALA A 41 -4.56 -12.32 13.36
N ILE A 42 -4.29 -11.39 12.44
CA ILE A 42 -4.52 -11.60 11.01
C ILE A 42 -3.18 -11.49 10.28
N ILE A 43 -2.84 -12.51 9.49
CA ILE A 43 -1.72 -12.47 8.54
C ILE A 43 -2.28 -12.33 7.14
N THR A 44 -1.84 -11.34 6.39
CA THR A 44 -2.08 -11.24 4.94
C THR A 44 -0.77 -11.44 4.20
N ALA A 45 -0.73 -12.42 3.31
CA ALA A 45 0.41 -12.77 2.48
C ALA A 45 0.13 -12.46 1.01
N GLU A 46 1.11 -11.88 0.32
CA GLU A 46 1.03 -11.53 -1.10
C GLU A 46 2.33 -11.93 -1.79
N LYS A 47 2.26 -12.70 -2.89
CA LYS A 47 3.44 -13.05 -3.68
C LYS A 47 4.05 -11.79 -4.30
N THR A 48 5.37 -11.68 -4.25
CA THR A 48 6.10 -10.59 -4.91
C THR A 48 5.99 -10.69 -6.43
N HIS A 49 6.11 -9.54 -7.10
CA HIS A 49 6.18 -9.49 -8.56
C HIS A 49 7.59 -9.82 -9.05
N PHE A 50 7.72 -10.13 -10.35
CA PHE A 50 9.03 -10.26 -10.98
C PHE A 50 9.80 -8.94 -10.94
N LEU A 51 11.12 -9.05 -11.04
CA LEU A 51 12.04 -7.92 -10.93
C LEU A 51 12.66 -7.59 -12.28
N PHE A 52 13.10 -6.35 -12.43
CA PHE A 52 13.84 -5.84 -13.58
C PHE A 52 15.11 -5.16 -13.09
N ASP A 53 16.05 -4.91 -13.98
CA ASP A 53 17.30 -4.26 -13.60
C ASP A 53 17.07 -2.82 -13.11
N GLU A 54 17.75 -2.47 -12.02
CA GLU A 54 17.92 -1.08 -11.57
C GLU A 54 19.10 -0.42 -12.30
N THR A 55 19.08 -0.41 -13.63
CA THR A 55 20.16 0.21 -14.42
C THR A 55 19.82 1.65 -14.79
N VAL A 56 20.81 2.54 -14.68
CA VAL A 56 20.67 3.94 -15.07
C VAL A 56 21.58 4.22 -16.27
N ARG A 57 21.06 4.87 -17.32
CA ARG A 57 21.92 5.31 -18.43
C ARG A 57 23.01 6.25 -17.90
N ARG A 58 24.18 6.21 -18.55
CA ARG A 58 25.24 7.19 -18.31
C ARG A 58 24.66 8.62 -18.38
N PRO A 59 25.09 9.54 -17.51
CA PRO A 59 24.55 10.90 -17.47
C PRO A 59 24.55 11.52 -18.86
N SER A 60 23.44 12.13 -19.26
CA SER A 60 23.40 12.94 -20.48
C SER A 60 24.32 14.17 -20.32
N GLN A 61 24.54 14.92 -21.41
CA GLN A 61 25.30 16.18 -21.35
C GLN A 61 24.74 17.19 -20.33
N ASP A 62 23.47 17.05 -19.92
CA ASP A 62 22.79 17.89 -18.93
C ASP A 62 22.91 17.35 -17.48
N GLY A 63 23.72 16.31 -17.25
CA GLY A 63 23.94 15.72 -15.92
C GLY A 63 22.75 14.92 -15.35
N ARG A 64 21.68 14.71 -16.13
CA ARG A 64 20.53 13.89 -15.74
C ARG A 64 20.75 12.44 -16.13
N SER A 65 20.45 11.54 -15.20
CA SER A 65 20.61 10.09 -15.37
C SER A 65 19.22 9.44 -15.46
N THR A 66 18.85 8.92 -16.63
CA THR A 66 17.53 8.30 -16.86
C THR A 66 17.60 6.79 -16.65
N PRO A 67 16.73 6.19 -15.80
CA PRO A 67 16.69 4.75 -15.61
C PRO A 67 16.31 4.04 -16.92
N VAL A 68 16.98 2.92 -17.23
CA VAL A 68 16.56 1.99 -18.27
C VAL A 68 15.59 1.01 -17.63
N LEU A 69 14.29 1.20 -17.89
CA LEU A 69 13.26 0.32 -17.36
C LEU A 69 13.19 -0.98 -18.18
N TYR A 70 12.83 -2.08 -17.52
CA TYR A 70 12.57 -3.39 -18.12
C TYR A 70 13.78 -4.06 -18.80
N ASN A 71 14.97 -3.98 -18.18
CA ASN A 71 16.13 -4.78 -18.60
C ASN A 71 16.27 -6.06 -17.74
N CYS A 72 16.97 -7.07 -18.28
CA CYS A 72 17.06 -8.43 -17.72
C CYS A 72 18.50 -8.97 -17.64
N GLU A 73 19.50 -8.14 -17.36
CA GLU A 73 20.91 -8.56 -17.30
C GLU A 73 21.35 -9.04 -15.91
N ASN A 74 20.73 -8.53 -14.84
CA ASN A 74 21.14 -8.88 -13.47
C ASN A 74 20.68 -10.28 -13.04
N GLU A 75 21.34 -10.85 -12.02
CA GLU A 75 21.14 -12.22 -11.53
C GLU A 75 19.67 -12.56 -11.19
N TYR A 76 18.95 -11.65 -10.55
CA TYR A 76 17.56 -11.86 -10.09
C TYR A 76 16.51 -11.23 -11.00
N SER A 77 16.92 -10.62 -12.11
CA SER A 77 16.00 -9.97 -13.04
C SER A 77 15.30 -10.99 -13.93
N CYS A 78 14.03 -10.70 -14.22
CA CYS A 78 13.19 -11.45 -15.13
C CYS A 78 13.13 -12.94 -14.76
N ILE A 79 13.72 -13.81 -15.59
CA ILE A 79 13.74 -15.27 -15.40
C ILE A 79 15.15 -15.83 -15.17
N ASN A 80 16.15 -14.97 -14.94
CA ASN A 80 17.56 -15.39 -14.82
C ASN A 80 17.82 -16.27 -13.59
N GLY A 81 17.00 -16.13 -12.55
CA GLY A 81 17.09 -16.92 -11.33
C GLY A 81 16.46 -18.31 -11.40
N ILE A 82 16.00 -18.79 -12.56
CA ILE A 82 15.42 -20.14 -12.69
C ILE A 82 16.46 -21.20 -12.34
N GLN A 83 16.11 -22.11 -11.42
CA GLN A 83 16.92 -23.24 -10.99
C GLN A 83 16.43 -24.56 -11.58
N GLU A 84 15.11 -24.73 -11.70
CA GLU A 84 14.49 -25.94 -12.23
C GLU A 84 13.33 -25.60 -13.17
N LEU A 85 13.11 -26.47 -14.16
CA LEU A 85 12.01 -26.39 -15.12
C LEU A 85 11.32 -27.74 -15.24
N LYS A 86 9.99 -27.72 -15.29
CA LYS A 86 9.15 -28.89 -15.53
C LYS A 86 8.07 -28.56 -16.55
N GLU A 87 8.07 -29.25 -17.68
CA GLU A 87 7.00 -29.16 -18.66
C GLU A 87 5.69 -29.79 -18.11
N ILE A 88 4.57 -29.12 -18.37
CA ILE A 88 3.22 -29.66 -18.15
C ILE A 88 2.71 -30.28 -19.45
N THR A 89 2.74 -29.52 -20.54
CA THR A 89 2.34 -29.94 -21.89
C THR A 89 2.86 -28.93 -22.92
N SER A 90 2.88 -29.32 -24.19
CA SER A 90 3.20 -28.45 -25.32
C SER A 90 2.30 -28.73 -26.52
N ASN A 91 2.13 -27.74 -27.41
CA ASN A 91 1.41 -27.88 -28.68
C ASN A 91 1.95 -26.87 -29.70
N ASP A 92 2.48 -27.34 -30.83
CA ASP A 92 3.10 -26.52 -31.88
C ASP A 92 4.20 -25.58 -31.32
N ILE A 93 3.96 -24.26 -31.30
CA ILE A 93 4.89 -23.25 -30.77
C ILE A 93 4.61 -22.88 -29.29
N TYR A 94 3.62 -23.51 -28.64
CA TYR A 94 3.20 -23.19 -27.28
C TYR A 94 3.70 -24.22 -26.27
N TYR A 95 4.32 -23.75 -25.18
CA TYR A 95 4.87 -24.58 -24.11
C TYR A 95 4.34 -24.07 -22.77
N TRP A 96 3.82 -24.98 -21.94
CA TRP A 96 3.36 -24.66 -20.59
C TRP A 96 4.15 -25.47 -19.59
N GLY A 97 4.62 -24.82 -18.52
CA GLY A 97 5.46 -25.46 -17.52
C GLY A 97 5.43 -24.76 -16.17
N LEU A 98 6.21 -25.31 -15.25
CA LEU A 98 6.47 -24.78 -13.91
C LEU A 98 7.96 -24.52 -13.77
N SER A 99 8.32 -23.54 -12.95
CA SER A 99 9.71 -23.23 -12.62
C SER A 99 9.90 -23.07 -11.11
N VAL A 100 11.09 -23.45 -10.64
CA VAL A 100 11.60 -23.06 -9.32
C VAL A 100 12.60 -21.94 -9.54
N ILE A 101 12.42 -20.81 -8.84
CA ILE A 101 13.28 -19.62 -8.97
C ILE A 101 14.01 -19.39 -7.66
N LYS A 102 15.30 -19.09 -7.75
CA LYS A 102 16.18 -18.76 -6.63
C LYS A 102 15.61 -17.58 -5.84
N GLN A 103 15.39 -17.79 -4.54
CA GLN A 103 14.89 -16.77 -3.62
C GLN A 103 16.04 -16.18 -2.81
N ASN A 104 15.92 -14.91 -2.43
CA ASN A 104 16.90 -14.21 -1.60
C ASN A 104 16.22 -13.10 -0.79
N MET A 105 16.51 -12.97 0.51
CA MET A 105 15.81 -12.00 1.37
C MET A 105 16.03 -10.54 0.94
N GLN A 106 17.22 -10.21 0.43
CA GLN A 106 17.60 -8.85 0.04
C GLN A 106 17.17 -8.53 -1.39
N SER A 107 17.33 -9.47 -2.31
CA SER A 107 17.22 -9.21 -3.75
C SER A 107 16.00 -9.85 -4.41
N ASN A 108 15.41 -10.90 -3.86
CA ASN A 108 14.25 -11.58 -4.44
C ASN A 108 13.41 -12.30 -3.36
N PRO A 109 12.76 -11.55 -2.46
CA PRO A 109 11.94 -12.14 -1.40
C PRO A 109 10.69 -12.79 -2.00
N THR A 110 10.18 -13.85 -1.37
CA THR A 110 9.09 -14.67 -1.95
C THR A 110 7.71 -14.06 -1.81
N ALA A 111 7.44 -13.41 -0.68
CA ALA A 111 6.13 -12.86 -0.37
C ALA A 111 6.26 -11.75 0.66
N LYS A 112 5.39 -10.75 0.53
CA LYS A 112 5.15 -9.72 1.53
C LYS A 112 4.17 -10.26 2.57
N LEU A 113 4.43 -9.97 3.84
CA LEU A 113 3.57 -10.34 4.96
C LEU A 113 3.15 -9.09 5.73
N ASN A 114 1.86 -8.94 5.97
CA ASN A 114 1.29 -7.97 6.88
C ASN A 114 0.75 -8.69 8.12
N LEU A 115 1.00 -8.16 9.31
CA LEU A 115 0.44 -8.66 10.56
C LEU A 115 -0.42 -7.59 11.22
N ILE A 116 -1.67 -7.93 11.54
CA ILE A 116 -2.53 -7.14 12.42
C ILE A 116 -2.66 -7.89 13.73
N TRP A 117 -2.07 -7.34 14.80
CA TRP A 117 -2.18 -7.89 16.14
C TRP A 117 -2.07 -6.78 17.21
N PRO A 118 -2.95 -6.76 18.23
CA PRO A 118 -4.18 -7.54 18.34
C PRO A 118 -5.23 -7.13 17.29
N ALA A 119 -5.77 -8.10 16.55
CA ALA A 119 -6.87 -7.87 15.63
C ALA A 119 -8.18 -7.64 16.39
N THR A 120 -9.08 -6.85 15.79
CA THR A 120 -10.42 -6.56 16.36
C THR A 120 -11.47 -7.24 15.49
N PRO A 121 -12.72 -7.42 15.98
CA PRO A 121 -13.80 -7.95 15.15
C PRO A 121 -14.02 -7.17 13.85
N ILE A 122 -13.70 -5.87 13.83
CA ILE A 122 -13.81 -5.04 12.62
C ILE A 122 -12.70 -5.39 11.61
N HIS A 123 -11.50 -5.71 12.09
CA HIS A 123 -10.43 -6.20 11.21
C HIS A 123 -10.81 -7.56 10.61
N ILE A 124 -11.31 -8.49 11.41
CA ILE A 124 -11.71 -9.83 10.94
C ILE A 124 -12.76 -9.71 9.84
N LYS A 125 -13.87 -9.00 10.11
CA LYS A 125 -14.94 -8.76 9.12
C LYS A 125 -14.47 -8.08 7.84
N LYS A 126 -13.39 -7.30 7.88
CA LYS A 126 -12.83 -6.63 6.69
C LYS A 126 -12.10 -7.62 5.78
N TYR A 127 -11.41 -8.59 6.34
CA TYR A 127 -10.59 -9.56 5.60
C TYR A 127 -11.30 -10.89 5.34
N GLU A 128 -12.42 -11.15 6.03
CA GLU A 128 -13.30 -12.28 5.76
C GLU A 128 -13.98 -12.11 4.40
N GLN A 129 -14.00 -13.20 3.63
CA GLN A 129 -14.70 -13.25 2.35
C GLN A 129 -16.17 -12.85 2.54
N GLN A 130 -16.59 -11.82 1.82
CA GLN A 130 -17.93 -11.26 1.93
C GLN A 130 -18.51 -10.93 0.57
N SER A 131 -19.84 -10.94 0.49
CA SER A 131 -20.53 -10.44 -0.70
C SER A 131 -20.48 -8.92 -0.73
N PHE A 132 -20.17 -8.36 -1.90
CA PHE A 132 -20.18 -6.92 -2.12
C PHE A 132 -21.52 -6.48 -2.72
N HIS A 133 -22.00 -5.31 -2.29
CA HIS A 133 -23.22 -4.71 -2.80
C HIS A 133 -22.93 -3.31 -3.34
N LEU A 134 -23.42 -3.02 -4.54
CA LEU A 134 -23.38 -1.67 -5.09
C LEU A 134 -24.48 -0.82 -4.44
N VAL A 135 -24.11 0.06 -3.52
CA VAL A 135 -25.04 0.92 -2.77
C VAL A 135 -25.13 2.30 -3.40
N ARG A 136 -26.35 2.82 -3.53
CA ARG A 136 -26.61 4.21 -3.93
C ARG A 136 -26.94 5.07 -2.71
N GLU A 137 -25.92 5.69 -2.13
CA GLU A 137 -26.05 6.50 -0.91
C GLU A 137 -26.55 7.93 -1.20
N THR A 138 -27.77 8.25 -0.74
CA THR A 138 -28.34 9.60 -0.85
C THR A 138 -27.80 10.54 0.25
N PRO A 139 -27.92 11.88 0.10
CA PRO A 139 -27.56 12.81 1.17
C PRO A 139 -28.30 12.58 2.49
N GLU A 140 -29.56 12.14 2.45
CA GLU A 140 -30.33 11.78 3.64
C GLU A 140 -29.74 10.54 4.34
N MET A 141 -29.40 9.50 3.56
CA MET A 141 -28.75 8.31 4.09
C MET A 141 -27.41 8.65 4.75
N TYR A 142 -26.61 9.51 4.12
CA TYR A 142 -25.36 9.99 4.73
C TYR A 142 -25.60 10.60 6.11
N LYS A 143 -26.48 11.61 6.19
CA LYS A 143 -26.76 12.31 7.45
C LYS A 143 -27.33 11.40 8.54
N ARG A 144 -28.23 10.48 8.17
CA ARG A 144 -28.95 9.64 9.14
C ARG A 144 -28.17 8.39 9.57
N ILE A 145 -27.37 7.82 8.68
CA ILE A 145 -26.76 6.48 8.87
C ILE A 145 -25.24 6.58 8.96
N VAL A 146 -24.60 7.22 7.98
CA VAL A 146 -23.14 7.16 7.83
C VAL A 146 -22.44 8.18 8.72
N GLN A 147 -22.95 9.41 8.80
CA GLN A 147 -22.35 10.48 9.60
C GLN A 147 -22.26 10.11 11.10
N PRO A 148 -23.32 9.59 11.76
CA PRO A 148 -23.21 9.16 13.16
C PRO A 148 -22.16 8.07 13.36
N TYR A 149 -22.04 7.14 12.40
CA TYR A 149 -21.01 6.09 12.44
C TYR A 149 -19.59 6.65 12.31
N ILE A 150 -19.38 7.66 11.45
CA ILE A 150 -18.09 8.35 11.33
C ILE A 150 -17.68 8.98 12.66
N GLU A 151 -18.60 9.69 13.31
CA GLU A 151 -18.38 10.35 14.60
C GLU A 151 -17.97 9.34 15.68
N GLU A 152 -18.65 8.19 15.75
CA GLU A 152 -18.30 7.09 16.65
C GLU A 152 -16.90 6.51 16.35
N MET A 153 -16.61 6.24 15.07
CA MET A 153 -15.34 5.62 14.66
C MET A 153 -14.12 6.54 14.87
N CYS A 154 -14.30 7.86 14.75
CA CYS A 154 -13.25 8.83 15.06
C CYS A 154 -12.91 8.86 16.56
N ASN A 155 -13.92 8.70 17.43
CA ASN A 155 -13.74 8.77 18.88
C ASN A 155 -13.08 7.52 19.47
N ASN A 156 -13.21 6.35 18.84
CA ASN A 156 -12.71 5.07 19.34
C ASN A 156 -11.19 4.83 19.14
N GLY A 157 -10.38 5.88 18.91
CA GLY A 157 -8.91 5.76 18.83
C GLY A 157 -8.37 5.05 17.57
N ARG A 158 -9.22 4.79 16.57
CA ARG A 158 -8.84 4.10 15.31
C ARG A 158 -7.81 4.88 14.47
N LEU A 159 -7.69 6.18 14.71
CA LEU A 159 -6.76 7.08 14.03
C LEU A 159 -5.40 7.22 14.74
N LYS A 160 -5.13 6.42 15.79
CA LYS A 160 -3.87 6.51 16.54
C LYS A 160 -2.64 6.43 15.62
N TRP A 161 -2.61 5.46 14.71
CA TRP A 161 -1.49 5.31 13.79
C TRP A 161 -1.28 6.53 12.86
N VAL A 162 -2.36 7.21 12.45
CA VAL A 162 -2.29 8.46 11.66
C VAL A 162 -1.63 9.57 12.48
N ASN A 163 -2.08 9.74 13.73
CA ASN A 163 -1.51 10.74 14.64
C ASN A 163 -0.04 10.45 14.94
N ASN A 164 0.33 9.17 15.08
CA ASN A 164 1.71 8.77 15.30
C ASN A 164 2.62 9.18 14.12
N ILE A 165 2.13 9.07 12.89
CA ILE A 165 2.88 9.51 11.69
C ILE A 165 2.97 11.05 11.64
N LEU A 166 1.85 11.75 11.87
CA LEU A 166 1.79 13.21 11.75
C LEU A 166 2.59 13.93 12.84
N TYR A 167 2.56 13.43 14.09
CA TYR A 167 3.03 14.17 15.27
C TYR A 167 4.09 13.44 16.11
N GLU A 168 4.13 12.10 16.09
CA GLU A 168 5.04 11.33 16.95
C GLU A 168 6.26 10.76 16.19
N GLY A 169 6.37 11.02 14.88
CA GLY A 169 7.52 10.62 14.06
C GLY A 169 7.55 9.14 13.65
N ALA A 170 6.42 8.44 13.76
CA ALA A 170 6.32 7.08 13.24
C ALA A 170 6.52 7.06 11.71
N GLU A 171 7.34 6.13 11.23
CA GLU A 171 7.73 5.99 9.81
C GLU A 171 8.41 7.23 9.20
N SER A 172 8.95 8.13 10.04
CA SER A 172 9.59 9.37 9.59
C SER A 172 10.75 9.14 8.62
N GLU A 173 11.45 8.01 8.74
CA GLU A 173 12.53 7.57 7.85
C GLU A 173 12.04 7.17 6.45
N ARG A 174 10.75 6.86 6.29
CA ARG A 174 10.14 6.46 5.02
C ARG A 174 9.42 7.62 4.32
N VAL A 175 9.29 8.76 4.98
CA VAL A 175 8.61 9.94 4.42
C VAL A 175 9.40 10.47 3.23
N VAL A 176 8.76 10.49 2.05
CA VAL A 176 9.37 11.00 0.81
C VAL A 176 9.16 12.50 0.62
N TYR A 177 8.14 13.05 1.27
CA TYR A 177 7.85 14.48 1.27
C TYR A 177 7.09 14.88 2.52
N LYS A 178 7.45 16.02 3.11
CA LYS A 178 6.75 16.62 4.25
C LYS A 178 6.67 18.13 4.05
N ASP A 179 5.46 18.65 4.02
CA ASP A 179 5.16 20.08 4.05
C ASP A 179 4.37 20.38 5.30
N PHE A 180 5.02 21.03 6.26
CA PHE A 180 4.42 21.35 7.54
C PHE A 180 5.02 22.63 8.11
N SER A 181 4.16 23.57 8.46
CA SER A 181 4.51 24.78 9.21
C SER A 181 3.63 24.86 10.45
N GLU A 182 4.23 25.14 11.59
CA GLU A 182 3.53 25.27 12.87
C GLU A 182 2.49 26.42 12.84
N GLU A 183 2.74 27.43 12.01
CA GLU A 183 1.87 28.60 11.83
C GLU A 183 0.66 28.32 10.91
N ASN A 184 0.76 27.33 10.01
CA ASN A 184 -0.29 26.99 9.06
C ASN A 184 -0.46 25.47 8.93
N LYS A 185 -0.85 24.84 10.05
CA LYS A 185 -0.99 23.38 10.14
C LYS A 185 -2.01 22.83 9.15
N ASP A 186 -3.06 23.58 8.82
CA ASP A 186 -4.18 23.05 8.03
C ASP A 186 -3.88 22.88 6.53
N ASP A 187 -2.87 23.56 5.99
CA ASP A 187 -2.43 23.41 4.59
C ASP A 187 -1.35 22.33 4.41
N GLY A 188 -0.80 21.84 5.53
CA GLY A 188 0.26 20.85 5.53
C GLY A 188 -0.20 19.46 5.13
N PHE A 189 0.74 18.67 4.59
CA PHE A 189 0.58 17.24 4.35
C PHE A 189 1.94 16.55 4.25
N LEU A 190 1.94 15.23 4.37
CA LEU A 190 3.12 14.41 4.12
C LEU A 190 2.77 13.26 3.17
N ILE A 191 3.79 12.69 2.53
CA ILE A 191 3.66 11.54 1.64
C ILE A 191 4.65 10.47 2.09
N LEU A 192 4.17 9.24 2.20
CA LEU A 192 4.98 8.06 2.54
C LEU A 192 4.51 6.81 1.78
N PRO A 193 5.35 5.78 1.67
CA PRO A 193 4.96 4.44 1.21
C PRO A 193 3.70 3.92 1.90
N ASP A 194 2.69 3.51 1.13
CA ASP A 194 1.50 2.86 1.68
C ASP A 194 1.87 1.44 2.17
N MET A 195 1.16 0.96 3.19
CA MET A 195 1.33 -0.40 3.72
C MET A 195 1.13 -1.49 2.68
N LYS A 196 0.49 -1.21 1.55
CA LYS A 196 0.34 -2.17 0.43
C LYS A 196 1.60 -2.34 -0.40
N TRP A 197 2.47 -1.34 -0.48
CA TRP A 197 3.67 -1.41 -1.30
C TRP A 197 4.78 -2.22 -0.62
N ASP A 198 5.53 -3.01 -1.40
CA ASP A 198 6.69 -3.76 -0.93
C ASP A 198 7.95 -2.90 -0.79
N GLY A 199 7.95 -1.71 -1.39
CA GLY A 199 9.10 -0.79 -1.36
C GLY A 199 10.20 -1.15 -2.36
N MET A 200 10.02 -2.19 -3.16
CA MET A 200 11.00 -2.68 -4.12
C MET A 200 10.55 -2.43 -5.56
N ASN A 201 9.36 -2.91 -5.93
CA ASN A 201 8.94 -2.86 -7.32
C ASN A 201 8.22 -1.55 -7.64
N LEU A 202 8.77 -0.74 -8.55
CA LEU A 202 8.17 0.53 -8.95
C LEU A 202 6.88 0.39 -9.76
N ASP A 203 6.66 -0.74 -10.44
CA ASP A 203 5.38 -1.01 -11.13
C ASP A 203 4.22 -1.13 -10.12
N SER A 204 4.52 -1.53 -8.88
CA SER A 204 3.56 -1.59 -7.77
C SER A 204 3.62 -0.37 -6.86
N LEU A 205 4.32 0.71 -7.24
CA LEU A 205 4.44 1.93 -6.44
C LEU A 205 3.07 2.38 -5.93
N TYR A 206 2.97 2.44 -4.60
CA TYR A 206 1.78 2.86 -3.89
C TYR A 206 2.20 3.73 -2.71
N LEU A 207 1.82 5.00 -2.77
CA LEU A 207 2.03 5.98 -1.71
C LEU A 207 0.70 6.47 -1.17
N VAL A 208 0.74 7.00 0.04
CA VAL A 208 -0.38 7.70 0.66
C VAL A 208 0.05 9.10 1.06
N ALA A 209 -0.74 10.09 0.66
CA ALA A 209 -0.62 11.45 1.16
C ALA A 209 -1.60 11.67 2.30
N ILE A 210 -1.11 12.06 3.47
CA ILE A 210 -1.88 12.29 4.69
C ILE A 210 -1.83 13.79 5.00
N VAL A 211 -3.00 14.42 5.05
CA VAL A 211 -3.12 15.87 5.35
C VAL A 211 -3.14 16.11 6.85
N TYR A 212 -2.72 17.29 7.30
CA TYR A 212 -2.73 17.63 8.74
C TYR A 212 -4.09 18.11 9.25
N ARG A 213 -4.87 18.80 8.40
CA ARG A 213 -6.22 19.23 8.77
C ARG A 213 -7.09 18.03 9.15
N THR A 214 -7.88 18.18 10.20
CA THR A 214 -8.66 17.08 10.79
C THR A 214 -10.16 17.20 10.51
N ASP A 215 -10.62 18.29 9.90
CA ASP A 215 -12.03 18.56 9.65
C ASP A 215 -12.63 17.75 8.48
N ILE A 216 -11.79 17.27 7.56
CA ILE A 216 -12.21 16.42 6.43
C ILE A 216 -12.02 14.95 6.80
N LYS A 217 -13.13 14.22 6.98
CA LYS A 217 -13.14 12.78 7.28
C LYS A 217 -13.29 11.95 6.02
N THR A 218 -14.10 12.43 5.08
CA THR A 218 -14.33 11.82 3.77
C THR A 218 -14.52 12.89 2.69
N ILE A 219 -14.74 12.47 1.44
CA ILE A 219 -15.14 13.39 0.36
C ILE A 219 -16.45 14.13 0.62
N ARG A 220 -17.28 13.70 1.58
CA ARG A 220 -18.54 14.38 1.94
C ARG A 220 -18.32 15.71 2.65
N ASP A 221 -17.15 15.89 3.27
CA ASP A 221 -16.82 17.13 3.98
C ASP A 221 -16.18 18.18 3.06
N LEU A 222 -15.78 17.79 1.85
CA LEU A 222 -15.23 18.70 0.85
C LEU A 222 -16.29 19.70 0.39
N ARG A 223 -15.96 20.98 0.49
CA ARG A 223 -16.81 22.09 0.03
C ARG A 223 -16.20 22.74 -1.21
N TYR A 224 -16.98 23.60 -1.85
CA TYR A 224 -16.51 24.39 -2.99
C TYR A 224 -15.25 25.22 -2.66
N SER A 225 -15.15 25.72 -1.43
CA SER A 225 -13.98 26.46 -0.93
C SER A 225 -12.68 25.64 -0.95
N ASP A 226 -12.76 24.31 -0.78
CA ASP A 226 -11.59 23.43 -0.74
C ASP A 226 -11.04 23.13 -2.14
N LYS A 227 -11.72 23.54 -3.21
CA LYS A 227 -11.29 23.26 -4.60
C LYS A 227 -9.86 23.71 -4.88
N LYS A 228 -9.48 24.93 -4.45
CA LYS A 228 -8.13 25.46 -4.69
C LYS A 228 -7.07 24.65 -3.93
N TRP A 229 -7.36 24.27 -2.70
CA TRP A 229 -6.50 23.43 -1.88
C TRP A 229 -6.28 22.05 -2.52
N LEU A 230 -7.33 21.41 -3.03
CA LEU A 230 -7.23 20.13 -3.76
C LEU A 230 -6.38 20.24 -5.04
N ILE A 231 -6.54 21.32 -5.82
CA ILE A 231 -5.72 21.57 -7.01
C ILE A 231 -4.25 21.70 -6.61
N ASN A 232 -3.96 22.44 -5.53
CA ASN A 232 -2.60 22.61 -5.04
C ASN A 232 -1.98 21.28 -4.59
N LEU A 233 -2.71 20.45 -3.85
CA LEU A 233 -2.27 19.11 -3.47
C LEU A 233 -1.94 18.26 -4.70
N ASN A 234 -2.86 18.20 -5.68
CA ASN A 234 -2.66 17.44 -6.91
C ASN A 234 -1.41 17.92 -7.68
N ASN A 235 -1.21 19.23 -7.77
CA ASN A 235 -0.04 19.79 -8.43
C ASN A 235 1.25 19.46 -7.68
N LYS A 236 1.29 19.66 -6.35
CA LYS A 236 2.47 19.32 -5.51
C LYS A 236 2.85 17.85 -5.67
N ILE A 237 1.88 16.94 -5.54
CA ILE A 237 2.10 15.49 -5.70
C ILE A 237 2.75 15.19 -7.06
N ARG A 238 2.19 15.71 -8.15
CA ARG A 238 2.68 15.46 -9.52
C ARG A 238 4.04 16.10 -9.81
N SER A 239 4.39 17.17 -9.11
CA SER A 239 5.70 17.83 -9.25
C SER A 239 6.80 17.13 -8.44
N ILE A 240 6.47 16.60 -7.25
CA ILE A 240 7.48 16.08 -6.31
C ILE A 240 7.77 14.60 -6.55
N ILE A 241 6.73 13.77 -6.65
CA ILE A 241 6.88 12.30 -6.65
C ILE A 241 7.78 11.79 -7.77
N PRO A 242 7.69 12.26 -9.03
CA PRO A 242 8.61 11.85 -10.08
C PRO A 242 10.08 12.08 -9.72
N GLY A 243 10.41 13.21 -9.10
CA GLY A 243 11.77 13.54 -8.67
C GLY A 243 12.31 12.60 -7.58
N CYS A 244 11.45 12.19 -6.64
CA CYS A 244 11.81 11.25 -5.57
C CYS A 244 12.25 9.87 -6.09
N TYR A 245 11.78 9.48 -7.28
CA TYR A 245 12.08 8.20 -7.92
C TYR A 245 12.89 8.34 -9.21
N ASN A 246 13.70 9.40 -9.31
CA ASN A 246 14.57 9.68 -10.45
C ASN A 246 13.85 9.60 -11.82
N TYR A 247 12.59 10.05 -11.85
CA TYR A 247 11.71 10.02 -13.01
C TYR A 247 11.53 8.62 -13.64
N ALA A 248 11.70 7.56 -12.84
CA ALA A 248 11.27 6.21 -13.23
C ALA A 248 9.74 6.11 -13.37
N VAL A 249 9.02 7.06 -12.78
CA VAL A 249 7.58 7.29 -12.97
C VAL A 249 7.35 8.78 -13.26
N HIS A 250 6.57 9.08 -14.28
CA HIS A 250 6.29 10.44 -14.73
C HIS A 250 5.01 11.04 -14.10
N PRO A 251 4.85 12.38 -14.10
CA PRO A 251 3.69 13.05 -13.49
C PRO A 251 2.32 12.62 -14.02
N ASP A 252 2.26 12.12 -15.25
CA ASP A 252 1.08 11.63 -15.96
C ASP A 252 0.90 10.10 -15.87
N GLU A 253 1.88 9.41 -15.29
CA GLU A 253 1.80 7.99 -14.95
C GLU A 253 1.28 7.75 -13.53
N LEU A 254 0.96 8.82 -12.79
CA LEU A 254 0.39 8.74 -11.44
C LEU A 254 -1.13 8.76 -11.49
N ARG A 255 -1.75 7.66 -11.02
CA ARG A 255 -3.17 7.63 -10.69
C ARG A 255 -3.36 8.15 -9.27
N ILE A 256 -3.98 9.31 -9.14
CA ILE A 256 -4.22 10.00 -7.86
C ILE A 256 -5.71 9.90 -7.53
N LEU A 257 -6.07 9.27 -6.39
CA LEU A 257 -7.46 8.94 -6.06
C LEU A 257 -7.74 8.95 -4.56
N VAL A 258 -9.03 8.90 -4.21
CA VAL A 258 -9.53 8.77 -2.82
C VAL A 258 -10.56 7.64 -2.76
N HIS A 259 -10.70 6.99 -1.61
CA HIS A 259 -11.69 5.93 -1.40
C HIS A 259 -12.99 6.47 -0.79
N TYR A 260 -14.11 5.87 -1.21
CA TYR A 260 -15.40 6.03 -0.54
C TYR A 260 -16.16 4.68 -0.53
N GLN A 261 -16.43 4.07 0.61
CA GLN A 261 -16.03 4.45 1.98
C GLN A 261 -14.50 4.26 2.20
N PRO A 262 -13.83 5.13 2.98
CA PRO A 262 -12.44 4.92 3.34
C PRO A 262 -12.28 3.88 4.46
N SER A 263 -11.10 3.25 4.57
CA SER A 263 -10.80 2.31 5.67
C SER A 263 -10.61 2.98 7.04
N TYR A 264 -10.36 4.28 7.05
CA TYR A 264 -10.19 5.12 8.22
C TYR A 264 -10.65 6.55 7.90
N TYR A 265 -11.27 7.21 8.87
CA TYR A 265 -11.93 8.50 8.69
C TYR A 265 -11.00 9.69 8.97
N HIS A 266 -9.97 9.80 8.14
CA HIS A 266 -9.06 10.93 8.04
C HIS A 266 -8.73 11.10 6.56
N PHE A 267 -8.87 12.30 5.99
CA PHE A 267 -8.69 12.48 4.56
C PHE A 267 -7.28 12.08 4.12
N HIS A 268 -7.21 11.21 3.13
CA HIS A 268 -5.95 10.70 2.59
C HIS A 268 -6.10 10.43 1.11
N ILE A 269 -5.03 10.65 0.37
CA ILE A 269 -4.98 10.51 -1.09
C ILE A 269 -4.05 9.36 -1.43
N HIS A 270 -4.53 8.43 -2.24
CA HIS A 270 -3.76 7.31 -2.77
C HIS A 270 -3.06 7.78 -4.05
N ILE A 271 -1.77 7.50 -4.16
CA ILE A 271 -0.93 7.82 -5.31
C ILE A 271 -0.35 6.50 -5.80
N VAL A 272 -0.79 6.07 -6.97
CA VAL A 272 -0.48 4.72 -7.49
C VAL A 272 0.11 4.85 -8.88
N ASN A 273 1.09 4.01 -9.21
CA ASN A 273 1.53 3.86 -10.60
C ASN A 273 0.35 3.42 -11.49
N ASN A 274 0.18 4.04 -12.65
CA ASN A 274 -0.89 3.69 -13.59
C ASN A 274 -0.74 2.25 -14.12
N LYS A 275 0.48 1.70 -14.07
CA LYS A 275 0.82 0.32 -14.43
C LYS A 275 0.42 -0.70 -13.37
N ALA A 276 0.18 -0.27 -12.12
CA ALA A 276 -0.27 -1.16 -11.07
C ALA A 276 -1.64 -1.74 -11.45
N SER A 277 -1.67 -3.03 -11.80
CA SER A 277 -2.88 -3.71 -12.22
C SER A 277 -3.84 -3.85 -11.04
N TRP A 278 -5.08 -3.39 -11.20
CA TRP A 278 -6.17 -3.74 -10.30
C TRP A 278 -6.82 -5.02 -10.83
N SER A 279 -6.61 -6.17 -10.17
CA SER A 279 -7.62 -7.21 -10.24
C SER A 279 -8.73 -6.79 -9.28
N ARG A 280 -9.93 -6.58 -9.81
CA ARG A 280 -11.14 -6.51 -9.00
C ARG A 280 -11.40 -7.85 -8.33
#